data_AF-A0AAD1HGH5-F1
#
_entry.id   AF-A0AAD1HGH5-F1
#
_cell.length_a   1.000
_cell.length_b   1.000
_cell.length_c   1.000
_cell.angle_alpha   90.00
_cell.angle_beta   90.00
_cell.angle_gamma   90.00
#
_symmetry.space_group_name_H-M   'P 1'
#
loop_
_entity.id
_entity.type
_entity.pdbx_description
1 polymer ?
#
loop_
_entity_poly.entity_id
_entity_poly.type
_entity_poly.pdbx_seq_one_letter_code
_entity_poly.pdbx_strand_id
1 'polypeptide(L)'
;MNVVSGMGSPIADVVRSDLTFPQTSAASAALSVATRFYSPALLHHCFRSYLWATKYAAAHDIAFDEELLYVSAMLHDLGLTEAFDTHRMPFEESGGSLAWVFGVAAGWPAERATRAEEIIVLHMRPDVSAVDDPESHLLQVATSWDVAGRRPEEFPEELRAVILARHPRQGFGPEFIAHFEEQARRKPGSAAAASIANNGAGRIGANPLDG
;
A
#
# COMPACT_ATOMS: atom_id res chain seq x y z
N MET A 1 30.70 -33.95 12.02
CA MET A 1 29.64 -33.34 11.19
C MET A 1 29.51 -31.89 11.61
N ASN A 2 30.17 -30.97 10.90
CA ASN A 2 30.04 -29.55 11.15
C ASN A 2 28.84 -29.03 10.37
N VAL A 3 27.85 -28.54 11.09
CA VAL A 3 26.72 -27.79 10.57
C VAL A 3 27.27 -26.40 10.22
N VAL A 4 27.50 -26.12 8.94
CA VAL A 4 27.78 -24.76 8.50
C VAL A 4 26.43 -24.05 8.45
N SER A 5 26.16 -23.26 9.48
CA SER A 5 25.11 -22.24 9.49
C SER A 5 25.36 -21.30 8.32
N GLY A 6 24.43 -21.24 7.37
CA GLY A 6 24.53 -20.34 6.22
C GLY A 6 24.51 -18.89 6.69
N MET A 7 25.66 -18.21 6.59
CA MET A 7 25.69 -16.75 6.68
C MET A 7 24.96 -16.20 5.44
N GLY A 8 23.95 -15.35 5.67
CA GLY A 8 23.23 -14.68 4.59
C GLY A 8 24.14 -13.80 3.74
N SER A 9 23.68 -13.43 2.54
CA SER A 9 24.39 -12.46 1.70
C SER A 9 24.51 -11.12 2.46
N PRO A 10 25.67 -10.45 2.47
CA PRO A 10 25.83 -9.13 3.10
C PRO A 10 24.80 -8.10 2.61
N ILE A 11 24.36 -8.22 1.36
CA ILE A 11 23.32 -7.37 0.76
C ILE A 11 21.95 -7.68 1.40
N ALA A 12 21.62 -8.95 1.62
CA ALA A 12 20.37 -9.34 2.29
C ALA A 12 20.34 -8.89 3.75
N ASP A 13 21.48 -8.91 4.44
CA ASP A 13 21.60 -8.41 5.82
C ASP A 13 21.44 -6.88 5.90
N VAL A 14 22.01 -6.13 4.94
CA VAL A 14 21.79 -4.68 4.80
C VAL A 14 20.31 -4.38 4.51
N VAL A 15 19.70 -5.07 3.54
CA VAL A 15 18.28 -4.89 3.19
C VAL A 15 17.36 -5.24 4.37
N ARG A 16 17.67 -6.28 5.16
CA ARG A 16 16.91 -6.62 6.37
C ARG A 16 17.01 -5.55 7.46
N SER A 17 18.19 -4.95 7.65
CA SER A 17 18.40 -3.90 8.64
C SER A 17 17.73 -2.56 8.28
N ASP A 18 17.34 -2.40 7.00
CA ASP A 18 16.84 -1.16 6.42
C ASP A 18 15.31 -1.18 6.17
N LEU A 19 14.59 -2.08 6.82
CA LEU A 19 13.12 -2.10 6.85
C LEU A 19 12.63 -1.43 8.14
N THR A 20 12.61 -0.11 8.14
CA THR A 20 12.15 0.73 9.26
C THR A 20 10.76 1.31 8.98
N PHE A 21 10.05 1.65 10.04
CA PHE A 21 8.76 2.34 9.98
C PHE A 21 8.81 3.56 10.90
N PRO A 22 8.12 4.67 10.56
CA PRO A 22 8.04 5.83 11.43
C PRO A 22 7.49 5.45 12.82
N GLN A 23 8.11 5.97 13.88
CA GLN A 23 7.75 5.69 15.28
C GLN A 23 6.99 6.83 15.95
N THR A 24 6.31 7.65 15.16
CA THR A 24 5.54 8.79 15.67
C THR A 24 4.20 8.33 16.27
N SER A 25 3.53 9.24 16.97
CA SER A 25 2.19 8.99 17.53
C SER A 25 1.17 8.71 16.42
N ALA A 26 1.19 9.48 15.34
CA ALA A 26 0.29 9.30 14.20
C ALA A 26 0.53 7.95 13.50
N ALA A 27 1.80 7.57 13.29
CA ALA A 27 2.14 6.27 12.71
C ALA A 27 1.67 5.09 13.59
N SER A 28 1.88 5.18 14.90
CA SER A 28 1.42 4.16 15.85
C SER A 28 -0.12 4.05 15.90
N ALA A 29 -0.82 5.19 15.83
CA ALA A 29 -2.27 5.23 15.78
C ALA A 29 -2.81 4.66 14.47
N ALA A 30 -2.20 4.98 13.33
CA ALA A 30 -2.60 4.46 12.02
C ALA A 30 -2.43 2.94 11.97
N LEU A 31 -1.31 2.43 12.51
CA LEU A 31 -1.11 0.99 12.64
C LEU A 31 -2.17 0.32 13.53
N SER A 32 -2.56 0.96 14.63
CA SER A 32 -3.62 0.44 15.52
C SER A 32 -4.96 0.35 14.81
N VAL A 33 -5.31 1.36 14.00
CA VAL A 33 -6.52 1.36 13.17
C VAL A 33 -6.44 0.26 12.11
N ALA A 34 -5.35 0.21 11.34
CA ALA A 34 -5.13 -0.80 10.30
C ALA A 34 -5.23 -2.22 10.88
N THR A 35 -4.57 -2.48 12.01
CA THR A 35 -4.60 -3.78 12.71
C THR A 35 -6.01 -4.16 13.18
N ARG A 36 -6.83 -3.17 13.54
CA ARG A 36 -8.19 -3.42 14.02
C ARG A 36 -9.15 -3.83 12.91
N PHE A 37 -9.02 -3.22 11.73
CA PHE A 37 -10.05 -3.29 10.70
C PHE A 37 -9.68 -4.11 9.46
N TYR A 38 -8.39 -4.30 9.18
CA TYR A 38 -7.99 -5.16 8.07
C TYR A 38 -7.95 -6.64 8.43
N SER A 39 -8.11 -7.46 7.41
CA SER A 39 -7.61 -8.83 7.44
C SER A 39 -6.07 -8.84 7.55
N PRO A 40 -5.47 -9.98 7.94
CA PRO A 40 -4.02 -10.13 7.90
C PRO A 40 -3.40 -9.85 6.52
N ALA A 41 -4.08 -10.26 5.43
CA ALA A 41 -3.57 -10.07 4.08
C ALA A 41 -3.54 -8.59 3.65
N LEU A 42 -4.62 -7.84 3.93
CA LEU A 42 -4.70 -6.40 3.68
C LEU A 42 -3.74 -5.60 4.58
N LEU A 43 -3.59 -5.98 5.84
CA LEU A 43 -2.63 -5.36 6.74
C LEU A 43 -1.18 -5.54 6.23
N HIS A 44 -0.82 -6.76 5.82
CA HIS A 44 0.47 -7.01 5.20
C HIS A 44 0.65 -6.28 3.88
N HIS A 45 -0.41 -6.13 3.07
CA HIS A 45 -0.38 -5.29 1.89
C HIS A 45 -0.02 -3.84 2.23
N CYS A 46 -0.64 -3.25 3.25
CA CYS A 46 -0.31 -1.89 3.70
C CYS A 46 1.18 -1.75 4.09
N PHE A 47 1.71 -2.73 4.83
CA PHE A 47 3.15 -2.74 5.17
C PHE A 47 4.03 -2.85 3.93
N ARG A 48 3.71 -3.78 3.03
CA ARG A 48 4.45 -3.96 1.78
C ARG A 48 4.41 -2.69 0.92
N SER A 49 3.25 -2.06 0.77
CA SER A 49 3.08 -0.82 0.02
C SER A 49 3.99 0.30 0.54
N TYR A 50 4.08 0.50 1.86
CA TYR A 50 5.05 1.46 2.41
C TYR A 50 6.50 1.07 2.09
N LEU A 51 6.88 -0.19 2.28
CA LEU A 51 8.26 -0.64 2.07
C LEU A 51 8.68 -0.61 0.59
N TRP A 52 7.79 -0.95 -0.33
CA TRP A 52 8.04 -0.80 -1.77
C TRP A 52 8.22 0.68 -2.13
N ALA A 53 7.37 1.54 -1.60
CA ALA A 53 7.41 2.98 -1.85
C ALA A 53 8.75 3.58 -1.38
N THR A 54 9.21 3.27 -0.16
CA THR A 54 10.48 3.81 0.35
C THR A 54 11.70 3.29 -0.40
N LYS A 55 11.69 2.03 -0.85
CA LYS A 55 12.79 1.47 -1.65
C LYS A 55 12.83 2.02 -3.07
N TYR A 56 11.66 2.24 -3.67
CA TYR A 56 11.57 2.95 -4.94
C TYR A 56 12.06 4.40 -4.78
N ALA A 57 11.63 5.11 -3.74
CA ALA A 57 12.07 6.47 -3.47
C ALA A 57 13.60 6.58 -3.34
N ALA A 58 14.23 5.66 -2.60
CA ALA A 58 15.68 5.61 -2.43
C ALA A 58 16.42 5.32 -3.74
N ALA A 59 15.90 4.43 -4.58
CA ALA A 59 16.50 4.11 -5.88
C ALA A 59 16.41 5.28 -6.88
N HIS A 60 15.42 6.15 -6.72
CA HIS A 60 15.11 7.26 -7.64
C HIS A 60 15.42 8.66 -7.06
N ASP A 61 16.03 8.73 -5.87
CA ASP A 61 16.34 9.98 -5.16
C ASP A 61 15.10 10.90 -4.97
N ILE A 62 13.96 10.31 -4.62
CA ILE A 62 12.70 11.02 -4.38
C ILE A 62 12.61 11.34 -2.89
N ALA A 63 12.59 12.63 -2.55
CA ALA A 63 12.28 13.10 -1.20
C ALA A 63 10.77 13.11 -0.96
N PHE A 64 10.35 12.69 0.24
CA PHE A 64 8.95 12.62 0.65
C PHE A 64 8.81 12.77 2.17
N ASP A 65 7.59 13.03 2.63
CA ASP A 65 7.22 13.01 4.03
C ASP A 65 6.94 11.57 4.51
N GLU A 66 7.88 11.00 5.26
CA GLU A 66 7.81 9.59 5.70
C GLU A 66 6.58 9.26 6.53
N GLU A 67 6.18 10.13 7.46
CA GLU A 67 5.02 9.89 8.32
C GLU A 67 3.72 9.98 7.51
N LEU A 68 3.60 10.98 6.63
CA LEU A 68 2.43 11.15 5.78
C LEU A 68 2.26 9.95 4.82
N LEU A 69 3.34 9.51 4.17
CA LEU A 69 3.31 8.34 3.29
C LEU A 69 2.95 7.07 4.07
N TYR A 70 3.55 6.86 5.24
CA TYR A 70 3.27 5.69 6.08
C TYR A 70 1.81 5.65 6.52
N VAL A 71 1.28 6.75 7.05
CA VAL A 71 -0.13 6.83 7.45
C VAL A 71 -1.05 6.63 6.26
N SER A 72 -0.76 7.24 5.11
CA SER A 72 -1.56 7.04 3.90
C SER A 72 -1.56 5.57 3.46
N ALA A 73 -0.39 4.92 3.44
CA ALA A 73 -0.27 3.50 3.12
C ALA A 73 -1.03 2.61 4.12
N MET A 74 -1.05 2.94 5.41
CA MET A 74 -1.80 2.22 6.43
C MET A 74 -3.32 2.38 6.31
N LEU A 75 -3.82 3.44 5.65
CA LEU A 75 -5.25 3.75 5.64
C LEU A 75 -5.91 3.63 4.26
N HIS A 76 -5.13 3.51 3.17
CA HIS A 76 -5.62 3.67 1.80
C HIS A 76 -6.75 2.70 1.39
N ASP A 77 -6.76 1.49 1.94
CA ASP A 77 -7.73 0.44 1.61
C ASP A 77 -8.87 0.32 2.63
N LEU A 78 -8.96 1.19 3.65
CA LEU A 78 -9.97 1.03 4.70
C LEU A 78 -11.39 1.06 4.15
N GLY A 79 -11.62 1.81 3.05
CA GLY A 79 -12.89 1.83 2.33
C GLY A 79 -13.32 0.49 1.71
N LEU A 80 -12.43 -0.51 1.63
CA LEU A 80 -12.78 -1.88 1.22
C LEU A 80 -13.35 -2.72 2.36
N THR A 81 -13.15 -2.29 3.61
CA THR A 81 -13.64 -3.00 4.79
C THR A 81 -15.12 -2.68 5.06
N GLU A 82 -15.87 -3.64 5.61
CA GLU A 82 -17.31 -3.47 5.88
C GLU A 82 -17.63 -2.22 6.74
N ALA A 83 -16.75 -1.89 7.69
CA ALA A 83 -16.96 -0.77 8.61
C ALA A 83 -16.91 0.61 7.93
N PHE A 84 -16.20 0.72 6.80
CA PHE A 84 -15.95 2.01 6.12
C PHE A 84 -16.35 2.03 4.64
N ASP A 85 -16.79 0.88 4.11
CA ASP A 85 -17.40 0.81 2.80
C ASP A 85 -18.74 1.55 2.80
N THR A 86 -18.92 2.42 1.82
CA THR A 86 -20.16 3.20 1.66
C THR A 86 -21.05 2.61 0.58
N HIS A 87 -22.33 2.97 0.58
CA HIS A 87 -23.24 2.53 -0.48
C HIS A 87 -22.95 3.19 -1.84
N ARG A 88 -22.50 4.46 -1.87
CA ARG A 88 -22.45 5.28 -3.09
C ARG A 88 -21.07 5.76 -3.50
N MET A 89 -20.16 5.93 -2.56
CA MET A 89 -18.86 6.55 -2.79
C MET A 89 -17.80 5.46 -3.01
N PRO A 90 -16.95 5.57 -4.04
CA PRO A 90 -15.81 4.66 -4.27
C PRO A 90 -14.95 4.49 -3.01
N PHE A 91 -14.29 3.34 -2.87
CA PHE A 91 -13.57 3.01 -1.64
C PHE A 91 -12.41 3.96 -1.36
N GLU A 92 -11.75 4.44 -2.40
CA GLU A 92 -10.65 5.40 -2.32
C GLU A 92 -11.12 6.77 -1.82
N GLU A 93 -12.36 7.15 -2.14
CA GLU A 93 -12.96 8.41 -1.68
C GLU A 93 -13.40 8.30 -0.23
N SER A 94 -14.05 7.20 0.17
CA SER A 94 -14.43 7.00 1.57
C SER A 94 -13.22 6.75 2.48
N GLY A 95 -12.21 6.05 1.98
CA GLY A 95 -10.91 5.89 2.64
C GLY A 95 -10.18 7.23 2.78
N GLY A 96 -10.19 8.06 1.74
CA GLY A 96 -9.63 9.41 1.77
C GLY A 96 -10.28 10.28 2.85
N SER A 97 -11.61 10.36 2.88
CA SER A 97 -12.32 11.12 3.92
C SER A 97 -12.05 10.58 5.33
N LEU A 98 -11.90 9.26 5.48
CA LEU A 98 -11.50 8.68 6.77
C LEU A 98 -10.08 9.08 7.17
N ALA A 99 -9.14 9.14 6.23
CA ALA A 99 -7.78 9.59 6.50
C ALA A 99 -7.70 11.08 6.87
N TRP A 100 -8.57 11.91 6.29
CA TRP A 100 -8.72 13.31 6.72
C TRP A 100 -9.13 13.38 8.19
N VAL A 101 -10.21 12.67 8.56
CA VAL A 101 -10.70 12.62 9.94
C VAL A 101 -9.62 12.08 10.88
N PHE A 102 -8.92 11.02 10.47
CA PHE A 102 -7.80 10.46 11.22
C PHE A 102 -6.70 11.50 11.45
N GLY A 103 -6.26 12.22 10.41
CA GLY A 103 -5.20 13.21 10.50
C GLY A 103 -5.54 14.33 11.48
N VAL A 104 -6.76 14.87 11.40
CA VAL A 104 -7.24 15.88 12.36
C VAL A 104 -7.26 15.32 13.79
N ALA A 105 -7.77 14.10 13.97
CA ALA A 105 -7.81 13.45 15.29
C ALA A 105 -6.41 13.11 15.84
N ALA A 106 -5.44 12.86 14.96
CA ALA A 106 -4.04 12.64 15.30
C ALA A 106 -3.28 13.95 15.62
N GLY A 107 -3.94 15.12 15.48
CA GLY A 107 -3.38 16.43 15.79
C GLY A 107 -2.61 17.07 14.65
N TRP A 108 -2.77 16.59 13.41
CA TRP A 108 -2.17 17.24 12.25
C TRP A 108 -2.87 18.56 11.89
N PRO A 109 -2.15 19.50 11.25
CA PRO A 109 -2.78 20.60 10.53
C PRO A 109 -3.78 20.09 9.49
N ALA A 110 -4.86 20.83 9.26
CA ALA A 110 -5.93 20.44 8.34
C ALA A 110 -5.41 20.25 6.90
N GLU A 111 -4.40 21.02 6.50
CA GLU A 111 -3.76 20.93 5.19
C GLU A 111 -3.05 19.58 5.02
N ARG A 112 -2.37 19.09 6.07
CA ARG A 112 -1.70 17.78 6.05
C ARG A 112 -2.71 16.64 6.05
N ALA A 113 -3.83 16.78 6.78
CA ALA A 113 -4.93 15.83 6.72
C ALA A 113 -5.57 15.78 5.32
N THR A 114 -5.72 16.93 4.66
CA THR A 114 -6.17 17.04 3.26
C THR A 114 -5.21 16.34 2.31
N ARG A 115 -3.90 16.48 2.52
CA ARG A 115 -2.90 15.74 1.74
C ARG A 115 -3.04 14.22 1.87
N ALA A 116 -3.32 13.68 3.06
CA ALA A 116 -3.53 12.24 3.24
C ALA A 116 -4.79 11.76 2.50
N GLU A 117 -5.88 12.54 2.52
CA GLU A 117 -7.07 12.28 1.72
C GLU A 117 -6.75 12.26 0.22
N GLU A 118 -6.05 13.27 -0.28
CA GLU A 118 -5.68 13.38 -1.70
C GLU A 118 -4.79 12.21 -2.16
N ILE A 119 -3.76 11.85 -1.37
CA ILE A 119 -2.87 10.71 -1.66
C ILE A 119 -3.68 9.42 -1.81
N ILE A 120 -4.63 9.18 -0.89
CA ILE A 120 -5.47 8.00 -0.94
C ILE A 120 -6.46 8.08 -2.10
N VAL A 121 -7.04 9.22 -2.45
CA VAL A 121 -7.89 9.28 -3.65
C VAL A 121 -7.07 9.01 -4.91
N LEU A 122 -5.89 9.63 -5.01
CA LEU A 122 -5.04 9.56 -6.19
C LEU A 122 -4.43 8.18 -6.43
N HIS A 123 -4.27 7.32 -5.41
CA HIS A 123 -3.72 5.97 -5.61
C HIS A 123 -4.56 5.10 -6.58
N MET A 124 -5.83 5.47 -6.80
CA MET A 124 -6.75 4.84 -7.77
C MET A 124 -7.08 5.72 -8.98
N ARG A 125 -6.27 6.74 -9.27
CA ARG A 125 -6.44 7.68 -10.39
C ARG A 125 -5.23 7.56 -11.35
N PRO A 126 -5.23 8.25 -12.51
CA PRO A 126 -4.06 8.28 -13.37
C PRO A 126 -2.79 8.72 -12.62
N ASP A 127 -1.65 8.13 -13.00
CA ASP A 127 -0.37 8.37 -12.36
C ASP A 127 -0.02 9.87 -12.31
N VAL A 128 0.48 10.33 -11.17
CA VAL A 128 1.05 11.68 -11.00
C VAL A 128 2.57 11.62 -11.02
N SER A 129 3.23 12.75 -11.34
CA SER A 129 4.69 12.82 -11.37
C SER A 129 5.26 12.98 -9.96
N ALA A 130 6.42 12.36 -9.70
CA ALA A 130 7.13 12.54 -8.42
C ALA A 130 7.61 13.98 -8.16
N VAL A 131 7.71 14.81 -9.20
CA VAL A 131 8.08 16.23 -9.08
C VAL A 131 6.92 17.05 -8.54
N ASP A 132 5.69 16.72 -8.96
CA ASP A 132 4.49 17.46 -8.56
C ASP A 132 3.90 16.94 -7.25
N ASP A 133 3.91 15.62 -7.04
CA ASP A 133 3.28 14.96 -5.90
C ASP A 133 4.02 13.65 -5.54
N PRO A 134 5.11 13.73 -4.77
CA PRO A 134 5.96 12.58 -4.49
C PRO A 134 5.23 11.49 -3.69
N GLU A 135 4.46 11.81 -2.65
CA GLU A 135 3.79 10.80 -1.84
C GLU A 135 2.72 10.02 -2.63
N SER A 136 1.93 10.70 -3.46
CA SER A 136 0.93 10.03 -4.30
C SER A 136 1.61 9.16 -5.36
N HIS A 137 2.67 9.67 -6.00
CA HIS A 137 3.44 8.89 -6.96
C HIS A 137 4.00 7.61 -6.34
N LEU A 138 4.63 7.72 -5.17
CA LEU A 138 5.23 6.61 -4.47
C LEU A 138 4.18 5.56 -4.06
N LEU A 139 3.03 5.99 -3.55
CA LEU A 139 1.94 5.06 -3.20
C LEU A 139 1.33 4.39 -4.43
N GLN A 140 1.16 5.10 -5.55
CA GLN A 140 0.68 4.54 -6.82
C GLN A 140 1.63 3.46 -7.37
N VAL A 141 2.94 3.73 -7.37
CA VAL A 141 3.95 2.77 -7.82
C VAL A 141 3.94 1.51 -6.95
N ALA A 142 3.95 1.70 -5.63
CA ALA A 142 4.00 0.61 -4.68
C ALA A 142 2.76 -0.29 -4.70
N THR A 143 1.56 0.30 -4.70
CA THR A 143 0.30 -0.47 -4.74
C THR A 143 0.11 -1.14 -6.10
N SER A 144 0.47 -0.48 -7.21
CA SER A 144 0.45 -1.09 -8.54
C SER A 144 1.39 -2.28 -8.68
N TRP A 145 2.56 -2.22 -8.05
CA TRP A 145 3.48 -3.35 -7.96
C TRP A 145 2.87 -4.48 -7.12
N ASP A 146 2.45 -4.20 -5.89
CA ASP A 146 2.00 -5.23 -4.97
C ASP A 146 0.68 -5.89 -5.40
N VAL A 147 -0.20 -5.15 -6.07
CA VAL A 147 -1.51 -5.65 -6.55
C VAL A 147 -1.39 -6.32 -7.91
N ALA A 148 -0.78 -5.65 -8.89
CA ALA A 148 -0.86 -6.05 -10.30
C ALA A 148 0.49 -6.41 -10.94
N GLY A 149 1.58 -6.44 -10.17
CA GLY A 149 2.90 -6.81 -10.67
C GLY A 149 3.49 -5.83 -11.68
N ARG A 150 3.10 -4.53 -11.63
CA ARG A 150 3.60 -3.52 -12.57
C ARG A 150 5.03 -3.08 -12.21
N ARG A 151 5.82 -2.75 -13.24
CA ARG A 151 7.21 -2.31 -13.13
C ARG A 151 8.12 -3.33 -12.37
N PRO A 152 8.09 -4.62 -12.72
CA PRO A 152 8.88 -5.63 -12.01
C PRO A 152 10.38 -5.33 -11.98
N GLU A 153 10.90 -4.64 -13.01
CA GLU A 153 12.29 -4.22 -13.13
C GLU A 153 12.75 -3.28 -12.00
N GLU A 154 11.83 -2.57 -11.35
CA GLU A 154 12.12 -1.62 -10.27
C GLU A 154 12.34 -2.31 -8.92
N PHE A 155 11.99 -3.59 -8.80
CA PHE A 155 12.00 -4.34 -7.54
C PHE A 155 12.86 -5.60 -7.68
N PRO A 156 14.15 -5.56 -7.28
CA PRO A 156 15.05 -6.72 -7.35
C PRO A 156 14.56 -7.94 -6.54
N GLU A 157 14.92 -9.14 -6.97
CA GLU A 157 14.46 -10.40 -6.37
C GLU A 157 14.86 -10.52 -4.89
N GLU A 158 16.06 -10.06 -4.51
CA GLU A 158 16.54 -10.08 -3.13
C GLU A 158 15.66 -9.20 -2.24
N LEU A 159 15.27 -8.03 -2.74
CA LEU A 159 14.37 -7.13 -2.02
C LEU A 159 12.97 -7.76 -1.87
N ARG A 160 12.48 -8.43 -2.93
CA ARG A 160 11.21 -9.17 -2.90
C ARG A 160 11.21 -10.21 -1.79
N ALA A 161 12.24 -11.06 -1.76
CA ALA A 161 12.38 -12.13 -0.78
C ALA A 161 12.39 -11.59 0.66
N VAL A 162 13.13 -10.50 0.93
CA VAL A 162 13.22 -9.92 2.27
C VAL A 162 11.89 -9.35 2.76
N ILE A 163 11.19 -8.58 1.93
CA ILE A 163 9.90 -7.97 2.31
C ILE A 163 8.81 -9.04 2.44
N LEU A 164 8.72 -10.00 1.51
CA LEU A 164 7.73 -11.08 1.57
C LEU A 164 7.96 -12.04 2.74
N ALA A 165 9.21 -12.27 3.16
CA ALA A 165 9.50 -13.06 4.35
C ALA A 165 8.98 -12.39 5.65
N ARG A 166 8.94 -11.06 5.69
CA ARG A 166 8.46 -10.31 6.87
C ARG A 166 6.95 -10.03 6.80
N HIS A 167 6.43 -9.77 5.61
CA HIS A 167 5.02 -9.39 5.37
C HIS A 167 4.42 -10.27 4.25
N PRO A 168 4.16 -11.56 4.54
CA PRO A 168 3.71 -12.53 3.55
C PRO A 168 2.35 -12.15 2.95
N ARG A 169 2.11 -12.56 1.70
CA ARG A 169 0.87 -12.22 0.96
C ARG A 169 -0.37 -12.90 1.49
N GLN A 170 -0.26 -14.10 2.06
CA GLN A 170 -1.34 -14.77 2.80
C GLN A 170 -2.70 -14.79 2.07
N GLY A 171 -2.73 -15.08 0.76
CA GLY A 171 -3.98 -15.13 -0.01
C GLY A 171 -4.52 -13.77 -0.44
N PHE A 172 -3.70 -12.71 -0.37
CA PHE A 172 -4.06 -11.35 -0.76
C PHE A 172 -4.69 -11.25 -2.16
N GLY A 173 -4.13 -11.93 -3.18
CA GLY A 173 -4.64 -11.82 -4.55
C GLY A 173 -6.14 -12.17 -4.67
N PRO A 174 -6.56 -13.39 -4.31
CA PRO A 174 -7.98 -13.77 -4.29
C PRO A 174 -8.86 -12.87 -3.42
N GLU A 175 -8.40 -12.46 -2.24
CA GLU A 175 -9.15 -11.58 -1.35
C GLU A 175 -9.38 -10.19 -1.98
N PHE A 176 -8.33 -9.59 -2.54
CA PHE A 176 -8.38 -8.28 -3.16
C PHE A 176 -9.25 -8.28 -4.43
N ILE A 177 -9.19 -9.36 -5.23
CA ILE A 177 -10.08 -9.56 -6.38
C ILE A 177 -11.55 -9.52 -5.93
N ALA A 178 -11.91 -10.26 -4.86
CA ALA A 178 -13.28 -10.29 -4.36
C ALA A 178 -13.74 -8.90 -3.89
N HIS A 179 -12.88 -8.13 -3.21
CA HIS A 179 -13.17 -6.75 -2.85
C HIS A 179 -13.44 -5.87 -4.09
N PHE A 180 -12.59 -5.95 -5.11
CA PHE A 180 -12.73 -5.16 -6.33
C PHE A 180 -13.98 -5.54 -7.15
N GLU A 181 -14.32 -6.83 -7.23
CA GLU A 181 -15.54 -7.30 -7.88
C GLU A 181 -16.80 -6.77 -7.16
N GLU A 182 -16.80 -6.76 -5.83
CA GLU A 182 -17.92 -6.22 -5.06
C GLU A 182 -18.06 -4.70 -5.21
N GLN A 183 -16.94 -3.96 -5.19
CA GLN A 183 -16.93 -2.53 -5.50
C GLN A 183 -17.43 -2.28 -6.94
N ALA A 184 -17.00 -3.08 -7.91
CA ALA A 184 -17.43 -2.97 -9.31
C ALA A 184 -18.93 -3.18 -9.46
N ARG A 185 -19.48 -4.19 -8.79
CA ARG A 185 -20.92 -4.52 -8.81
C ARG A 185 -21.77 -3.42 -8.19
N ARG A 186 -21.35 -2.85 -7.06
CA ARG A 186 -22.12 -1.84 -6.33
C ARG A 186 -21.94 -0.42 -6.85
N LYS A 187 -20.74 -0.13 -7.38
CA LYS A 187 -20.30 1.22 -7.75
C LYS A 187 -19.66 1.15 -9.15
N PRO A 188 -20.46 0.93 -10.22
CA PRO A 188 -19.96 0.66 -11.56
C PRO A 188 -19.16 1.81 -12.20
N GLY A 189 -19.23 3.02 -11.66
CA GLY A 189 -18.40 4.17 -12.09
C GLY A 189 -17.07 4.31 -11.33
N SER A 190 -16.74 3.41 -10.41
CA SER A 190 -15.51 3.48 -9.59
C SER A 190 -14.26 3.05 -10.36
N ALA A 191 -13.09 3.42 -9.84
CA ALA A 191 -11.82 2.94 -10.39
C ALA A 191 -11.63 1.42 -10.24
N ALA A 192 -12.17 0.82 -9.18
CA ALA A 192 -12.21 -0.64 -9.03
C ALA A 192 -13.02 -1.30 -10.16
N ALA A 193 -14.19 -0.74 -10.51
CA ALA A 193 -14.98 -1.18 -11.66
C ALA A 193 -14.20 -1.11 -12.98
N ALA A 194 -13.53 0.02 -13.23
CA ALA A 194 -12.68 0.19 -14.40
C ALA A 194 -11.51 -0.80 -14.43
N SER A 195 -10.90 -1.10 -13.27
CA SER A 195 -9.84 -2.11 -13.16
C SER A 195 -10.35 -3.49 -13.54
N ILE A 196 -11.47 -3.95 -12.97
CA ILE A 196 -12.09 -5.25 -13.27
C ILE A 196 -12.45 -5.35 -14.76
N ALA A 197 -13.10 -4.32 -15.32
CA ALA A 197 -13.46 -4.28 -16.74
C ALA A 197 -12.24 -4.38 -17.68
N ASN A 198 -11.07 -3.89 -17.24
CA ASN A 198 -9.83 -3.92 -18.01
C ASN A 198 -8.93 -5.12 -17.65
N ASN A 199 -9.50 -6.28 -17.28
CA ASN A 199 -8.77 -7.49 -16.89
C ASN A 199 -7.89 -7.33 -15.63
N GLY A 200 -8.38 -6.57 -14.64
CA GLY A 200 -7.71 -6.40 -13.34
C GLY A 200 -7.52 -7.73 -12.61
N ALA A 201 -8.57 -8.56 -12.54
CA ALA A 201 -8.52 -9.86 -11.86
C ALA A 201 -7.46 -10.80 -12.47
N GLY A 202 -7.34 -10.85 -13.80
CA GLY A 202 -6.33 -11.65 -14.48
C GLY A 202 -4.91 -11.18 -14.16
N ARG A 203 -4.66 -9.87 -14.08
CA ARG A 203 -3.35 -9.32 -13.69
C ARG A 203 -3.02 -9.63 -12.22
N ILE A 204 -3.99 -9.47 -11.32
CA ILE A 204 -3.81 -9.77 -9.90
C ILE A 204 -3.54 -11.27 -9.69
N GLY A 205 -4.28 -12.14 -10.37
CA GLY A 205 -4.08 -13.60 -10.28
C GLY A 205 -2.76 -14.09 -10.89
N ALA A 206 -2.15 -13.31 -11.78
CA ALA A 206 -0.85 -13.60 -12.38
C ALA A 206 0.31 -12.84 -11.72
N ASN A 207 0.09 -12.28 -10.51
CA ASN A 207 1.09 -11.44 -9.85
C ASN A 207 2.36 -12.26 -9.53
N PRO A 208 3.57 -11.75 -9.90
CA PRO A 208 4.83 -12.46 -9.70
C PRO A 208 5.24 -12.65 -8.23
N LEU A 209 4.52 -12.05 -7.29
CA LEU A 209 4.78 -12.18 -5.86
C LEU A 209 4.04 -13.36 -5.20
N ASP A 210 3.10 -14.01 -5.90
CA ASP A 210 2.29 -15.13 -5.40
C ASP A 210 2.89 -16.53 -5.68
N GLY A 211 4.13 -16.59 -6.18
CA GLY A 211 4.87 -17.82 -6.55
C GLY A 211 5.87 -18.31 -5.51
#